data_AF-A0AAE0VIT0-F1
#
_entry.id   AF-A0AAE0VIT0-F1
#
_cell.length_a   1.000
_cell.length_b   1.000
_cell.length_c   1.000
_cell.angle_alpha   90.00
_cell.angle_beta   90.00
_cell.angle_gamma   90.00
#
_symmetry.space_group_name_H-M   'P 1'
#
loop_
_entity.id
_entity.type
_entity.pdbx_description
1 polymer ?
#
loop_
_entity_poly.entity_id
_entity_poly.type
_entity_poly.pdbx_seq_one_letter_code
_entity_poly.pdbx_strand_id
1 'polypeptide(L)'
;MRIIVCKQLINQDEEVILNESECTESRPSSERTCRRANCPPVWMAEEWSECSKKCGRGEMVRHVYCTTSDKQIYLDESQCDISKKPETIATCVKQSCPPPTWVIGEWSECSVECGQGWHERSVECMTFDGKPSDLCPKRDKPAVSQRCDAPCDQESGDDECADKYQVAYCPLVLKFRFCDREYFQRMCCKTCHGSRLH
;
A
#
# COMPACT_ATOMS: atom_id res chain seq x y z
N MET A 1 -43.66 6.84 28.19
CA MET A 1 -43.41 5.70 29.09
C MET A 1 -43.65 6.17 30.51
N ARG A 2 -44.40 5.43 31.34
CA ARG A 2 -44.54 5.71 32.77
C ARG A 2 -44.21 4.46 33.56
N ILE A 3 -43.65 4.63 34.76
CA ILE A 3 -43.44 3.53 35.69
C ILE A 3 -44.78 3.22 36.33
N ILE A 4 -45.17 1.94 36.30
CA ILE A 4 -46.37 1.45 36.96
C ILE A 4 -45.90 0.63 38.15
N VAL A 5 -46.33 1.03 39.33
CA VAL A 5 -46.04 0.37 40.59
C VAL A 5 -47.35 -0.08 41.23
N CYS A 6 -47.36 -1.29 41.78
CA CYS A 6 -48.46 -1.74 42.63
C CYS A 6 -48.30 -1.05 43.98
N LYS A 7 -49.36 -0.40 44.47
CA LYS A 7 -49.32 0.27 45.77
C LYS A 7 -50.57 -0.03 46.60
N GLN A 8 -50.39 -0.17 47.91
CA GLN A 8 -51.46 -0.31 48.87
C GLN A 8 -51.44 0.88 49.85
N LEU A 9 -52.59 1.54 49.99
CA LEU A 9 -52.81 2.57 51.00
C LEU A 9 -53.03 1.89 52.36
N ILE A 10 -52.17 2.17 53.32
CA ILE A 10 -52.27 1.63 54.68
C ILE A 10 -53.09 2.60 55.55
N ASN A 11 -52.87 3.90 55.40
CA ASN A 11 -53.56 4.99 56.12
C ASN A 11 -53.79 6.19 55.19
N GLN A 12 -54.36 7.30 55.70
CA GLN A 12 -54.62 8.51 54.91
C GLN A 12 -53.36 9.15 54.28
N ASP A 13 -52.17 8.91 54.84
CA ASP A 13 -50.90 9.49 54.36
C ASP A 13 -49.79 8.45 54.10
N GLU A 14 -50.09 7.14 54.20
CA GLU A 14 -49.07 6.09 54.14
C GLU A 14 -49.36 5.07 53.03
N GLU A 15 -48.43 4.95 52.09
CA GLU A 15 -48.50 4.06 50.93
C GLU A 15 -47.32 3.09 50.93
N VAL A 16 -47.59 1.81 50.71
CA VAL A 16 -46.56 0.76 50.56
C VAL A 16 -46.53 0.29 49.11
N ILE A 17 -45.33 0.21 48.52
CA ILE A 17 -45.11 -0.36 47.19
C ILE A 17 -45.05 -1.89 47.32
N LEU A 18 -45.92 -2.57 46.60
CA LEU A 18 -46.06 -4.03 46.63
C LEU A 18 -45.48 -4.68 45.36
N ASN A 19 -45.40 -6.01 45.39
CA ASN A 19 -45.08 -6.78 44.21
C ASN A 19 -46.23 -6.73 43.19
N GLU A 20 -45.92 -6.84 41.91
CA GLU A 20 -46.89 -6.71 40.82
C GLU A 20 -47.98 -7.79 40.88
N SER A 21 -47.66 -8.98 41.38
CA SER A 21 -48.59 -10.10 41.54
C SER A 21 -49.69 -9.88 42.59
N GLU A 22 -49.53 -8.88 43.46
CA GLU A 22 -50.50 -8.57 44.53
C GLU A 22 -51.58 -7.58 44.08
N CYS A 23 -51.42 -6.98 42.89
CA CYS A 23 -52.44 -6.14 42.27
C CYS A 23 -53.47 -7.02 41.54
N THR A 24 -54.71 -7.04 42.03
CA THR A 24 -55.84 -7.74 41.39
C THR A 24 -56.35 -7.02 40.14
N GLU A 25 -56.08 -5.72 40.04
CA GLU A 25 -56.45 -4.88 38.91
C GLU A 25 -55.56 -5.16 37.68
N SER A 26 -56.15 -5.12 36.49
CA SER A 26 -55.39 -5.31 35.25
C SER A 26 -54.31 -4.24 35.12
N ARG A 27 -53.05 -4.66 34.95
CA ARG A 27 -51.90 -3.75 34.78
C ARG A 27 -52.24 -2.69 33.72
N PRO A 28 -52.25 -1.39 34.07
CA PRO A 28 -52.48 -0.35 33.09
C PRO A 28 -51.39 -0.39 32.02
N SER A 29 -51.66 0.19 30.85
CA SER A 29 -50.61 0.32 29.85
C SER A 29 -49.48 1.23 30.38
N SER A 30 -48.25 0.70 30.39
CA SER A 30 -47.02 1.45 30.66
C SER A 30 -46.72 2.46 29.53
N GLU A 31 -47.31 2.21 28.37
CA GLU A 31 -47.32 3.08 27.21
C GLU A 31 -48.66 3.82 27.09
N ARG A 32 -48.60 5.13 26.90
CA ARG A 32 -49.76 5.97 26.61
C ARG A 32 -49.42 6.85 25.44
N THR A 33 -50.34 6.97 24.48
CA THR A 33 -50.19 7.92 23.38
C THR A 33 -50.09 9.33 23.96
N CYS A 34 -48.96 9.94 23.70
CA CYS A 34 -48.72 11.30 24.09
C CYS A 34 -49.35 12.28 23.06
N ARG A 35 -49.91 13.39 23.52
CA ARG A 35 -50.27 14.53 22.65
C ARG A 35 -48.99 15.34 22.37
N ARG A 36 -48.75 15.77 21.12
CA ARG A 36 -47.51 16.41 20.62
C ARG A 36 -46.81 17.37 21.62
N ALA A 37 -47.56 18.15 22.39
CA ALA A 37 -47.02 19.09 23.38
C ALA A 37 -46.23 18.45 24.55
N ASN A 38 -46.49 17.19 24.93
CA ASN A 38 -45.92 16.56 26.13
C ASN A 38 -45.06 15.33 25.83
N CYS A 39 -44.60 15.18 24.58
CA CYS A 39 -43.90 13.96 24.18
C CYS A 39 -42.41 14.13 24.42
N PRO A 40 -41.74 13.14 25.04
CA PRO A 40 -40.30 13.20 25.16
C PRO A 40 -39.67 13.24 23.77
N PRO A 41 -38.53 13.92 23.64
CA PRO A 41 -37.79 13.96 22.39
C PRO A 41 -37.27 12.57 22.03
N VAL A 42 -37.02 12.37 20.74
CA VAL A 42 -36.68 11.07 20.16
C VAL A 42 -35.37 11.15 19.40
N TRP A 43 -34.59 10.07 19.45
CA TRP A 43 -33.43 9.91 18.59
C TRP A 43 -33.87 9.60 17.17
N MET A 44 -33.27 10.30 16.21
CA MET A 44 -33.39 10.04 14.79
C MET A 44 -32.01 9.66 14.26
N ALA A 45 -31.98 8.57 13.50
CA ALA A 45 -30.78 8.07 12.85
C ALA A 45 -30.97 8.16 11.33
N GLU A 46 -30.00 8.75 10.66
CA GLU A 46 -29.97 8.79 9.20
C GLU A 46 -29.58 7.44 8.60
N GLU A 47 -29.56 7.39 7.27
CA GLU A 47 -29.01 6.26 6.54
C GLU A 47 -27.52 6.10 6.82
N TRP A 48 -27.05 4.86 6.73
CA TRP A 48 -25.64 4.56 6.82
C TRP A 48 -24.89 5.10 5.61
N SER A 49 -23.69 5.61 5.84
CA SER A 49 -22.73 5.92 4.79
C SER A 49 -22.36 4.66 4.01
N GLU A 50 -21.66 4.87 2.89
CA GLU A 50 -20.95 3.76 2.27
C GLU A 50 -19.89 3.16 3.22
N CYS A 51 -19.56 1.90 2.96
CA CYS A 51 -18.53 1.19 3.70
C CYS A 51 -17.16 1.81 3.45
N SER A 52 -16.39 2.06 4.51
CA SER A 52 -15.06 2.69 4.45
C SER A 52 -14.04 1.91 3.63
N LYS A 53 -14.30 0.61 3.38
CA LYS A 53 -13.47 -0.23 2.51
C LYS A 53 -14.27 -0.78 1.34
N LYS A 54 -13.60 -0.86 0.19
CA LYS A 54 -14.14 -1.45 -1.04
C LYS A 54 -14.21 -2.99 -0.99
N CYS A 55 -13.41 -3.61 -0.13
CA CYS A 55 -13.38 -5.06 0.09
C CYS A 55 -13.06 -5.38 1.57
N GLY A 56 -13.33 -6.61 2.00
CA GLY A 56 -13.06 -7.08 3.35
C GLY A 56 -13.92 -6.38 4.42
N ARG A 57 -13.39 -6.31 5.63
CA ARG A 57 -14.06 -5.72 6.80
C ARG A 57 -13.74 -4.23 6.91
N GLY A 58 -14.78 -3.40 6.87
CA GLY A 58 -14.71 -1.95 7.07
C GLY A 58 -15.78 -1.47 8.06
N GLU A 59 -16.02 -0.16 8.04
CA GLU A 59 -16.96 0.52 8.91
C GLU A 59 -17.87 1.44 8.08
N MET A 60 -19.12 1.60 8.50
CA MET A 60 -20.05 2.58 7.98
C MET A 60 -20.48 3.49 9.13
N VAL A 61 -20.68 4.77 8.84
CA VAL A 61 -21.03 5.79 9.82
C VAL A 61 -22.38 6.39 9.48
N ARG A 62 -23.14 6.82 10.47
CA ARG A 62 -24.39 7.57 10.24
C ARG A 62 -24.51 8.71 11.24
N HIS A 63 -25.25 9.74 10.86
CA HIS A 63 -25.59 10.81 11.78
C HIS A 63 -26.80 10.43 12.63
N VAL A 64 -26.71 10.75 13.91
CA VAL A 64 -27.75 10.51 14.91
C VAL A 64 -27.95 11.81 15.66
N TYR A 65 -29.19 12.29 15.71
CA TYR A 65 -29.53 13.55 16.35
C TYR A 65 -30.81 13.43 17.15
N CYS A 66 -30.93 14.27 18.18
CA CYS A 66 -32.12 14.37 19.01
C CYS A 66 -33.13 15.31 18.34
N THR A 67 -34.40 14.90 18.25
CA THR A 67 -35.47 15.76 17.74
C THR A 67 -36.66 15.83 18.68
N THR A 68 -37.51 16.83 18.48
CA THR A 68 -38.88 16.80 19.00
C THR A 68 -39.62 15.54 18.54
N SER A 69 -40.68 15.15 19.26
CA SER A 69 -41.44 13.93 18.94
C SER A 69 -42.07 13.92 17.55
N ASP A 70 -42.35 15.09 16.98
CA ASP A 70 -42.87 15.28 15.62
C ASP A 70 -41.76 15.42 14.56
N LYS A 71 -40.49 15.29 14.98
CA LYS A 71 -39.29 15.26 14.13
C LYS A 71 -39.05 16.53 13.31
N GLN A 72 -39.59 17.66 13.75
CA GLN A 72 -39.48 18.94 13.04
C GLN A 72 -38.27 19.77 13.50
N ILE A 73 -37.88 19.66 14.77
CA ILE A 73 -36.86 20.51 15.38
C ILE A 73 -35.75 19.65 15.95
N TYR A 74 -34.51 20.01 15.62
CA TYR A 74 -33.30 19.44 16.22
C TYR A 74 -33.08 20.02 17.61
N LEU A 75 -32.76 19.16 18.55
CA LEU A 75 -32.53 19.49 19.95
C LEU A 75 -31.11 19.12 20.34
N ASP A 76 -30.65 19.66 21.47
CA ASP A 76 -29.40 19.23 22.10
C ASP A 76 -29.50 17.75 22.51
N GLU A 77 -28.39 17.01 22.37
CA GLU A 77 -28.33 15.59 22.67
C GLU A 77 -28.75 15.26 24.11
N SER A 78 -28.48 16.15 25.07
CA SER A 78 -28.84 15.97 26.49
C SER A 78 -30.35 15.91 26.73
N GLN A 79 -31.16 16.40 25.78
CA GLN A 79 -32.62 16.37 25.91
C GLN A 79 -33.19 14.98 25.61
N CYS A 80 -32.49 14.17 24.83
CA CYS A 80 -32.84 12.79 24.57
C CYS A 80 -32.21 11.85 25.61
N ASP A 81 -32.87 10.71 25.82
CA ASP A 81 -32.36 9.64 26.68
C ASP A 81 -31.10 9.00 26.05
N ILE A 82 -29.92 9.37 26.53
CA ILE A 82 -28.62 8.95 26.00
C ILE A 82 -28.48 7.41 26.00
N SER A 83 -29.13 6.72 26.95
CA SER A 83 -29.10 5.24 27.00
C SER A 83 -29.76 4.59 25.78
N LYS A 84 -30.59 5.33 25.05
CA LYS A 84 -31.28 4.89 23.83
C LYS A 84 -30.67 5.46 22.56
N LYS A 85 -29.52 6.14 22.64
CA LYS A 85 -28.85 6.71 21.47
C LYS A 85 -28.45 5.57 20.51
N PRO A 86 -28.95 5.57 19.26
CA PRO A 86 -28.54 4.59 18.27
C PRO A 86 -27.03 4.65 17.98
N GLU A 87 -26.46 3.52 17.56
CA GLU A 87 -25.05 3.47 17.16
C GLU A 87 -24.77 4.41 15.99
N THR A 88 -23.66 5.14 16.05
CA THR A 88 -23.19 6.02 14.99
C THR A 88 -22.20 5.35 14.04
N ILE A 89 -21.68 4.17 14.42
CA ILE A 89 -20.69 3.40 13.65
C ILE A 89 -21.11 1.93 13.68
N ALA A 90 -21.08 1.26 12.52
CA ALA A 90 -21.33 -0.17 12.41
C ALA A 90 -20.30 -0.83 11.49
N THR A 91 -20.03 -2.12 11.71
CA THR A 91 -19.14 -2.91 10.84
C THR A 91 -19.86 -3.30 9.54
N CYS A 92 -19.17 -3.16 8.42
CA CYS A 92 -19.61 -3.66 7.11
C CYS A 92 -18.61 -4.71 6.57
N VAL A 93 -19.13 -5.72 5.87
CA VAL A 93 -18.33 -6.79 5.24
C VAL A 93 -18.62 -6.82 3.75
N LYS A 94 -17.60 -6.56 2.94
CA LYS A 94 -17.62 -6.67 1.48
C LYS A 94 -16.97 -7.99 1.06
N GLN A 95 -16.91 -8.24 -0.25
CA GLN A 95 -16.18 -9.38 -0.81
C GLN A 95 -14.71 -9.37 -0.33
N SER A 96 -14.09 -10.55 -0.26
CA SER A 96 -12.69 -10.69 0.11
C SER A 96 -11.80 -9.81 -0.74
N CYS A 97 -10.80 -9.17 -0.13
CA CYS A 97 -9.84 -8.37 -0.87
C CYS A 97 -8.98 -9.23 -1.78
N PRO A 98 -8.59 -8.72 -2.96
CA PRO A 98 -7.57 -9.38 -3.76
C PRO A 98 -6.31 -9.63 -2.91
N PRO A 99 -5.67 -10.80 -3.07
CA PRO A 99 -4.45 -11.10 -2.33
C PRO A 99 -3.35 -10.11 -2.72
N PRO A 100 -2.40 -9.85 -1.81
CA PRO A 100 -1.23 -9.05 -2.13
C PRO A 100 -0.36 -9.74 -3.17
N THR A 101 0.27 -8.94 -4.01
CA THR A 101 1.06 -9.39 -5.16
C THR A 101 2.44 -8.78 -5.16
N TRP A 102 3.42 -9.50 -5.71
CA TRP A 102 4.75 -8.97 -5.97
C TRP A 102 4.69 -7.92 -7.08
N VAL A 103 5.06 -6.70 -6.75
CA VAL A 103 5.28 -5.62 -7.71
C VAL A 103 6.76 -5.55 -8.03
N ILE A 104 7.08 -5.54 -9.31
CA ILE A 104 8.44 -5.64 -9.84
C ILE A 104 8.76 -4.33 -10.54
N GLY A 105 9.87 -3.71 -10.15
CA GLY A 105 10.41 -2.54 -10.85
C GLY A 105 11.29 -2.92 -12.03
N GLU A 106 11.72 -1.89 -12.76
CA GLU A 106 12.72 -2.03 -13.81
C GLU A 106 14.07 -2.46 -13.23
N TRP A 107 14.84 -3.14 -14.06
CA TRP A 107 16.23 -3.42 -13.75
C TRP A 107 17.07 -2.15 -13.77
N SER A 108 18.05 -2.05 -12.87
CA SER A 108 19.10 -1.06 -12.90
C SER A 108 20.00 -1.28 -14.11
N GLU A 109 20.86 -0.31 -14.37
CA GLU A 109 22.02 -0.52 -15.23
C GLU A 109 22.93 -1.60 -14.67
N CYS A 110 23.75 -2.19 -15.55
CA CYS A 110 24.73 -3.17 -15.14
C CYS A 110 25.77 -2.49 -14.24
N SER A 111 26.21 -3.18 -13.18
CA SER A 111 27.18 -2.66 -12.21
C SER A 111 28.57 -2.38 -12.80
N VAL A 112 28.79 -2.75 -14.06
CA VAL A 112 30.04 -2.58 -14.80
C VAL A 112 29.75 -1.90 -16.13
N GLU A 113 30.68 -1.07 -16.59
CA GLU A 113 30.61 -0.44 -17.92
C GLU A 113 30.83 -1.45 -19.05
N CYS A 114 31.62 -2.50 -18.79
CA CYS A 114 31.87 -3.59 -19.73
C CYS A 114 32.19 -4.90 -19.00
N GLY A 115 31.89 -6.04 -19.63
CA GLY A 115 32.10 -7.38 -19.08
C GLY A 115 30.97 -7.86 -18.17
N GLN A 116 31.28 -8.81 -17.28
CA GLN A 116 30.32 -9.44 -16.37
C GLN A 116 30.04 -8.59 -15.14
N GLY A 117 28.76 -8.32 -14.89
CA GLY A 117 28.30 -7.58 -13.72
C GLY A 117 26.96 -8.06 -13.18
N TRP A 118 26.35 -7.23 -12.35
CA TRP A 118 25.03 -7.45 -11.77
C TRP A 118 24.13 -6.24 -11.99
N HIS A 119 22.84 -6.49 -12.17
CA HIS A 119 21.83 -5.46 -12.16
C HIS A 119 20.76 -5.85 -11.13
N GLU A 120 20.21 -4.85 -10.45
CA GLU A 120 19.24 -5.02 -9.37
C GLU A 120 17.91 -4.37 -9.73
N ARG A 121 16.82 -4.83 -9.13
CA ARG A 121 15.49 -4.23 -9.30
C ARG A 121 14.72 -4.20 -7.99
N SER A 122 13.74 -3.32 -7.89
CA SER A 122 12.81 -3.34 -6.77
C SER A 122 11.86 -4.54 -6.89
N VAL A 123 11.66 -5.24 -5.76
CA VAL A 123 10.71 -6.34 -5.63
C VAL A 123 10.00 -6.17 -4.31
N GLU A 124 8.80 -5.61 -4.36
CA GLU A 124 8.01 -5.27 -3.18
C GLU A 124 6.71 -6.05 -3.17
N CYS A 125 6.34 -6.60 -2.02
CA CYS A 125 5.02 -7.21 -1.86
C CYS A 125 4.04 -6.10 -1.49
N MET A 126 3.02 -5.90 -2.32
CA MET A 126 2.03 -4.85 -2.12
C MET A 126 0.61 -5.40 -2.07
N THR A 127 -0.22 -4.78 -1.23
CA THR A 127 -1.67 -4.99 -1.21
C THR A 127 -2.34 -4.35 -2.44
N PHE A 128 -3.59 -4.71 -2.68
CA PHE A 128 -4.39 -4.14 -3.77
C PHE A 128 -4.59 -2.62 -3.67
N ASP A 129 -4.47 -2.03 -2.47
CA ASP A 129 -4.53 -0.59 -2.23
C ASP A 129 -3.14 0.10 -2.23
N GLY A 130 -2.10 -0.61 -2.70
CA GLY A 130 -0.75 -0.06 -2.90
C GLY A 130 0.06 0.10 -1.62
N LYS A 131 -0.28 -0.62 -0.55
CA LYS A 131 0.48 -0.60 0.70
C LYS A 131 1.45 -1.77 0.79
N PRO A 132 2.63 -1.60 1.42
CA PRO A 132 3.54 -2.71 1.67
C PRO A 132 2.89 -3.84 2.48
N SER A 133 3.25 -5.09 2.17
CA SER A 133 2.75 -6.29 2.84
C SER A 133 3.82 -7.38 2.91
N ASP A 134 3.68 -8.33 3.83
CA ASP A 134 4.52 -9.54 3.93
C ASP A 134 3.75 -10.83 3.59
N LEU A 135 2.52 -10.69 3.12
CA LEU A 135 1.60 -11.81 2.89
C LEU A 135 1.77 -12.46 1.51
N CYS A 136 2.64 -11.93 0.65
CA CYS A 136 2.92 -12.55 -0.64
C CYS A 136 3.66 -13.89 -0.46
N PRO A 137 3.36 -14.91 -1.27
CA PRO A 137 4.07 -16.18 -1.21
C PRO A 137 5.57 -16.00 -1.50
N LYS A 138 6.43 -16.38 -0.55
CA LYS A 138 7.89 -16.26 -0.68
C LYS A 138 8.48 -17.09 -1.81
N ARG A 139 7.84 -18.22 -2.14
CA ARG A 139 8.23 -19.09 -3.26
C ARG A 139 8.10 -18.42 -4.62
N ASP A 140 7.18 -17.46 -4.73
CA ASP A 140 6.88 -16.74 -5.96
C ASP A 140 7.65 -15.41 -6.00
N LYS A 141 8.55 -15.15 -5.03
CA LYS A 141 9.32 -13.91 -4.93
C LYS A 141 10.28 -13.80 -6.14
N PRO A 142 10.13 -12.76 -6.97
CA PRO A 142 11.04 -12.52 -8.10
C PRO A 142 12.47 -12.23 -7.63
N ALA A 143 13.46 -12.54 -8.48
CA ALA A 143 14.86 -12.23 -8.21
C ALA A 143 15.07 -10.72 -8.08
N VAL A 144 15.78 -10.31 -7.03
CA VAL A 144 16.15 -8.91 -6.78
C VAL A 144 17.41 -8.52 -7.55
N SER A 145 18.27 -9.50 -7.85
CA SER A 145 19.54 -9.32 -8.55
C SER A 145 19.70 -10.40 -9.62
N GLN A 146 20.20 -10.01 -10.78
CA GLN A 146 20.49 -10.90 -11.89
C GLN A 146 21.85 -10.54 -12.52
N ARG A 147 22.47 -11.50 -13.21
CA ARG A 147 23.72 -11.26 -13.96
C ARG A 147 23.45 -10.54 -15.27
N CYS A 148 24.33 -9.62 -15.63
CA CYS A 148 24.36 -8.92 -16.91
C CYS A 148 25.75 -9.02 -17.53
N ASP A 149 25.79 -8.96 -18.88
CA ASP A 149 27.00 -8.87 -19.67
C ASP A 149 26.96 -7.56 -20.46
N ALA A 150 27.79 -6.59 -20.06
CA ALA A 150 27.93 -5.33 -20.76
C ALA A 150 28.94 -5.49 -21.91
N PRO A 151 28.63 -5.04 -23.14
CA PRO A 151 29.53 -5.18 -24.27
C PRO A 151 30.83 -4.41 -24.01
N CYS A 152 31.97 -5.08 -24.20
CA CYS A 152 33.28 -4.42 -24.24
C CYS A 152 33.57 -4.00 -25.67
N ASP A 153 33.90 -2.73 -25.88
CA ASP A 153 34.63 -2.34 -27.10
C ASP A 153 36.01 -2.98 -27.01
N GLN A 154 36.18 -4.10 -27.70
CA GLN A 154 37.50 -4.59 -28.02
C GLN A 154 38.12 -3.60 -29.01
N GLU A 155 38.74 -2.53 -28.50
CA GLU A 155 39.84 -1.96 -29.27
C GLU A 155 40.93 -3.04 -29.31
N SER A 156 40.92 -3.71 -30.45
CA SER A 156 41.97 -4.53 -31.02
C SER A 156 43.35 -3.94 -30.73
N GLY A 157 43.95 -4.40 -29.63
CA GLY A 157 45.39 -4.56 -29.50
C GLY A 157 45.87 -5.74 -30.36
N ASP A 158 45.39 -5.85 -31.59
CA ASP A 158 46.04 -6.59 -32.64
C ASP A 158 46.86 -5.53 -33.38
N ASP A 159 48.06 -5.26 -32.85
CA ASP A 159 49.11 -4.59 -33.61
C ASP A 159 49.37 -5.49 -34.84
N GLU A 160 48.58 -5.30 -35.90
CA GLU A 160 49.00 -5.73 -37.23
C GLU A 160 50.23 -4.88 -37.53
N CYS A 161 51.39 -5.41 -37.15
CA CYS A 161 52.73 -4.89 -37.34
C CYS A 161 52.77 -4.17 -38.69
N ALA A 162 52.69 -2.84 -38.68
CA ALA A 162 52.60 -2.00 -39.87
C ALA A 162 53.72 -0.96 -39.85
N ASP A 163 54.29 -0.70 -41.01
CA ASP A 163 55.28 0.36 -41.15
C ASP A 163 54.57 1.71 -40.99
N LYS A 164 54.96 2.48 -39.98
CA LYS A 164 54.34 3.78 -39.66
C LYS A 164 54.73 4.87 -40.67
N TYR A 165 55.82 4.70 -41.42
CA TYR A 165 56.36 5.69 -42.37
C TYR A 165 56.74 5.05 -43.72
N GLN A 166 55.74 4.82 -44.57
CA GLN A 166 55.80 3.89 -45.72
C GLN A 166 56.47 4.43 -46.99
N VAL A 167 56.64 5.74 -47.15
CA VAL A 167 56.95 6.31 -48.49
C VAL A 167 58.45 6.45 -48.76
N ALA A 168 59.31 6.50 -47.73
CA ALA A 168 60.77 6.56 -47.92
C ALA A 168 61.60 6.14 -46.69
N TYR A 169 61.05 6.27 -45.48
CA TYR A 169 61.82 6.09 -44.25
C TYR A 169 62.20 4.62 -43.99
N CYS A 170 61.21 3.72 -43.98
CA CYS A 170 61.47 2.30 -43.71
C CYS A 170 62.37 1.61 -44.75
N PRO A 171 62.24 1.87 -46.07
CA PRO A 171 63.21 1.39 -47.06
C PRO A 171 64.65 1.88 -46.81
N LEU A 172 64.85 3.09 -46.27
CA LEU A 172 66.17 3.59 -45.90
C LEU A 172 66.71 2.89 -44.65
N VAL A 173 65.86 2.64 -43.66
CA VAL A 173 66.20 1.83 -42.45
C VAL A 173 66.73 0.46 -42.86
N LEU A 174 66.10 -0.20 -43.83
CA LEU A 174 66.57 -1.47 -44.40
C LEU A 174 67.89 -1.29 -45.17
N LYS A 175 67.96 -0.32 -46.09
CA LYS A 175 69.13 -0.07 -46.96
C LYS A 175 70.40 0.24 -46.17
N PHE A 176 70.28 0.94 -45.04
CA PHE A 176 71.40 1.31 -44.17
C PHE A 176 71.57 0.38 -42.95
N ARG A 177 70.86 -0.77 -42.91
CA ARG A 177 70.94 -1.80 -41.85
C ARG A 177 70.66 -1.32 -40.42
N PHE A 178 69.71 -0.39 -40.26
CA PHE A 178 69.29 0.10 -38.95
C PHE A 178 68.21 -0.78 -38.28
N CYS A 179 67.82 -1.89 -38.91
CA CYS A 179 66.89 -2.88 -38.34
C CYS A 179 67.48 -3.64 -37.13
N ASP A 180 68.73 -3.39 -36.74
CA ASP A 180 69.35 -3.91 -35.52
C ASP A 180 68.89 -3.16 -34.26
N ARG A 181 68.38 -1.93 -34.41
CA ARG A 181 67.89 -1.13 -33.27
C ARG A 181 66.40 -1.28 -33.07
N GLU A 182 66.00 -1.56 -31.84
CA GLU A 182 64.60 -1.73 -31.41
C GLU A 182 63.72 -0.53 -31.77
N TYR A 183 64.28 0.69 -31.71
CA TYR A 183 63.58 1.92 -32.11
C TYR A 183 63.07 1.86 -33.56
N PHE A 184 63.91 1.40 -34.49
CA PHE A 184 63.54 1.29 -35.90
C PHE A 184 62.66 0.06 -36.17
N GLN A 185 62.85 -1.03 -35.42
CA GLN A 185 61.97 -2.22 -35.50
C GLN A 185 60.52 -1.92 -35.10
N ARG A 186 60.30 -1.06 -34.09
CA ARG A 186 58.95 -0.66 -33.67
C ARG A 186 58.23 0.23 -34.69
N MET A 187 58.96 1.02 -35.47
CA MET A 187 58.36 1.95 -36.45
C MET A 187 58.27 1.35 -37.86
N CYS A 188 59.19 0.45 -38.22
CA CYS A 188 59.30 -0.18 -39.53
C CYS A 188 59.18 -1.71 -39.39
N CYS A 189 58.10 -2.13 -38.74
CA CYS A 189 57.90 -3.50 -38.32
C CYS A 189 57.81 -4.48 -39.51
N LYS A 190 57.04 -4.19 -40.57
CA LYS A 190 56.98 -5.07 -41.76
C LYS A 190 58.32 -5.08 -42.51
N THR A 191 58.93 -3.90 -42.67
CA THR A 191 60.21 -3.77 -43.40
C THR A 191 61.37 -4.50 -42.70
N CYS A 192 61.44 -4.46 -41.37
CA CYS A 192 62.50 -5.14 -40.61
C CYS A 192 62.20 -6.61 -40.28
N HIS A 193 60.94 -7.05 -40.37
CA HIS A 193 60.61 -8.47 -40.19
C HIS A 193 61.15 -9.32 -41.35
N GLY A 194 61.17 -8.79 -42.58
CA GLY A 194 61.68 -9.49 -43.77
C GLY A 194 63.20 -9.63 -43.86
N SER A 195 63.99 -8.90 -43.06
CA SER A 195 65.47 -8.95 -43.08
C SER A 195 66.09 -9.98 -42.13
N ARG A 196 65.27 -10.65 -41.31
CA ARG A 196 65.71 -11.71 -40.37
C ARG A 196 65.86 -13.10 -41.01
N LEU A 197 65.55 -13.23 -42.31
CA LEU A 197 65.53 -14.50 -43.06
C LEU A 197 66.73 -14.72 -43.99
N HIS A 198 67.77 -13.88 -43.93
CA HIS A 198 69.02 -14.05 -44.69
C HIS A 198 70.26 -13.85 -43.83
#